data_AF-D7FB27-F1
#
_entry.id   AF-D7FB27-F1
#
_cell.length_a   1.000
_cell.length_b   1.000
_cell.length_c   1.000
_cell.angle_alpha   90.00
_cell.angle_beta   90.00
_cell.angle_gamma   90.00
#
_symmetry.space_group_name_H-M   'P 1'
#
loop_
_entity.id
_entity.type
_entity.pdbx_description
1 polymer ?
#
loop_
_entity_poly.entity_id
_entity_poly.type
_entity_poly.pdbx_seq_one_letter_code
_entity_poly.pdbx_strand_id
1 'polypeptide(L)'
;MGKGIIATIIVCLCIVALAVVLKPTVYPEVPSPSRINPLSRRSISDSNATNLPTNLPTNSPENLLKNSPTHLPIPDPIVSNVKQIIVADNSSTKQNLESKEFKELLSQYKPNSPVQLPNTLKNWQESDYDFQNLCDFGYQLLQLYEETNHTNEIYEAIAAALIQEIGEALKDYQSDSKEAFGFSGVWIYMITYLAKFLIAYEYIGNNENIKHSICHSLLTKMVSSISKGADSEVGMQNVLSLHFGVIRLSTNYLYDKPSYNNELDQINQSKTISSLNIPINNSDEIEEGVYRDGSSIKSPNVASYEYFARLFTYPNYIFYSNMCQVIGPETGNLPTIIETIFRKILHPQINYVPFGLFDMDGSIRKSNWWNGQGEIGVFIFPLIGLGVFKNNEVMFSVRVQRPNIAACMIDSEGTGDCILGSIQLRRIYQINRTYPTELKWNQLSKEPGIISVIYEESPIYIKNQSEFQENTYSCSNVDQN
;
A
#
# COMPACT_ATOMS: atom_id res chain seq x y z
N MET A 1 3.74 -35.00 30.16
CA MET A 1 5.03 -35.23 29.47
C MET A 1 4.93 -35.68 28.00
N GLY A 2 3.80 -36.21 27.51
CA GLY A 2 3.70 -36.73 26.12
C GLY A 2 3.53 -35.71 24.98
N LYS A 3 3.09 -34.46 25.24
CA LYS A 3 2.82 -33.48 24.16
C LYS A 3 4.08 -32.82 23.59
N GLY A 4 5.15 -32.67 24.39
CA GLY A 4 6.41 -32.08 23.93
C GLY A 4 7.19 -32.98 22.97
N ILE A 5 7.17 -34.30 23.21
CA ILE A 5 7.88 -35.29 22.39
C ILE A 5 7.26 -35.36 20.98
N ILE A 6 5.93 -35.27 20.87
CA ILE A 6 5.24 -35.29 19.58
C ILE A 6 5.58 -34.04 18.76
N ALA A 7 5.64 -32.86 19.38
CA ALA A 7 6.03 -31.63 18.69
C ALA A 7 7.49 -31.68 18.19
N THR A 8 8.42 -32.21 18.99
CA THR A 8 9.82 -32.41 18.57
C THR A 8 9.95 -33.41 17.42
N ILE A 9 9.20 -34.52 17.45
CA ILE A 9 9.20 -35.52 16.38
C ILE A 9 8.65 -34.93 15.06
N ILE A 10 7.58 -34.14 15.12
CA ILE A 10 7.01 -33.48 13.94
C ILE A 10 8.01 -32.46 13.35
N VAL A 11 8.69 -31.67 14.19
CA VAL A 11 9.72 -30.72 13.73
C VAL A 11 10.90 -31.46 13.08
N CYS A 12 11.37 -32.55 13.67
CA CYS A 12 12.44 -33.37 13.08
C CYS A 12 12.02 -34.00 11.74
N LEU A 13 10.80 -34.51 11.62
CA LEU A 13 10.28 -35.08 10.37
C LEU A 13 10.12 -34.03 9.26
N CYS A 14 9.70 -32.81 9.61
CA CYS A 14 9.62 -31.70 8.65
C CYS A 14 11.01 -31.27 8.15
N ILE A 15 12.03 -31.28 9.01
CA ILE A 15 13.42 -30.95 8.62
C ILE A 15 13.97 -32.02 7.66
N VAL A 16 13.70 -33.30 7.91
CA VAL A 16 14.12 -34.41 7.04
C VAL A 16 13.41 -34.35 5.69
N ALA A 17 12.09 -34.07 5.66
CA ALA A 17 11.34 -33.91 4.42
C ALA A 17 11.87 -32.73 3.57
N LEU A 18 12.28 -31.62 4.21
CA LEU A 18 12.88 -30.49 3.51
C LEU A 18 14.26 -30.83 2.91
N ALA A 19 15.05 -31.67 3.60
CA ALA A 19 16.36 -32.10 3.12
C ALA A 19 16.27 -33.06 1.92
N VAL A 20 15.23 -33.90 1.83
CA VAL A 20 15.03 -34.87 0.74
C VAL A 20 14.61 -34.19 -0.57
N VAL A 21 13.89 -33.07 -0.50
CA VAL A 21 13.45 -32.30 -1.69
C VAL A 21 14.58 -31.46 -2.30
N LEU A 22 15.67 -31.21 -1.55
CA LEU A 22 16.74 -30.28 -1.94
C LEU A 22 18.01 -30.96 -2.50
N LYS A 23 17.91 -32.12 -3.16
CA LYS A 23 19.08 -32.67 -3.89
C LYS A 23 19.49 -31.67 -5.00
N PRO A 24 20.73 -31.15 -4.98
CA PRO A 24 21.16 -30.18 -5.99
C PRO A 24 21.37 -30.90 -7.33
N THR A 25 20.67 -30.44 -8.36
CA THR A 25 21.00 -30.72 -9.76
C THR A 25 22.29 -29.98 -10.10
N VAL A 26 23.35 -30.73 -10.41
CA VAL A 26 24.62 -30.16 -10.88
C VAL A 26 24.44 -29.69 -12.31
N TYR A 27 24.54 -28.38 -12.57
CA TYR A 27 24.52 -27.82 -13.92
C TYR A 27 25.94 -27.54 -14.40
N PRO A 28 26.27 -27.83 -15.67
CA PRO A 28 27.56 -27.46 -16.25
C PRO A 28 27.67 -25.94 -16.45
N GLU A 29 28.88 -25.41 -16.25
CA GLU A 29 29.21 -23.99 -16.39
C GLU A 29 28.90 -23.47 -17.81
N VAL A 30 28.20 -22.34 -17.87
CA VAL A 30 27.92 -21.59 -19.12
C VAL A 30 28.99 -20.50 -19.28
N PRO A 31 29.65 -20.37 -20.44
CA PRO A 31 30.67 -19.35 -20.64
C PRO A 31 30.07 -17.95 -20.83
N SER A 32 30.71 -16.97 -20.19
CA SER A 32 30.32 -15.55 -20.18
C SER A 32 30.28 -14.92 -21.60
N PRO A 33 29.24 -14.11 -21.94
CA PRO A 33 29.19 -13.44 -23.22
C PRO A 33 30.09 -12.19 -23.27
N SER A 34 30.72 -12.00 -24.42
CA SER A 34 31.61 -10.89 -24.76
C SER A 34 30.84 -9.57 -24.99
N ARG A 35 31.49 -8.47 -24.58
CA ARG A 35 30.99 -7.09 -24.72
C ARG A 35 30.81 -6.70 -26.19
N ILE A 36 29.62 -6.19 -26.52
CA ILE A 36 29.31 -5.53 -27.80
C ILE A 36 29.26 -4.01 -27.56
N ASN A 37 30.00 -3.25 -28.37
CA ASN A 37 29.99 -1.78 -28.40
C ASN A 37 28.71 -1.23 -29.06
N PRO A 38 28.13 -0.10 -28.58
CA PRO A 38 27.02 0.56 -29.26
C PRO A 38 27.50 1.51 -30.38
N LEU A 39 26.86 1.40 -31.54
CA LEU A 39 27.06 2.26 -32.71
C LEU A 39 26.13 3.48 -32.70
N SER A 40 26.76 4.64 -32.96
CA SER A 40 26.33 5.84 -33.67
C SER A 40 24.83 6.18 -33.84
N ARG A 41 24.43 7.34 -33.28
CA ARG A 41 23.28 8.15 -33.73
C ARG A 41 23.55 8.77 -35.10
N ARG A 42 22.61 8.64 -36.03
CA ARG A 42 22.46 9.53 -37.19
C ARG A 42 21.08 10.19 -37.16
N SER A 43 21.11 11.52 -37.23
CA SER A 43 20.02 12.44 -37.52
C SER A 43 19.66 12.38 -39.01
N ILE A 44 18.36 12.37 -39.33
CA ILE A 44 17.86 12.85 -40.63
C ILE A 44 16.55 13.62 -40.38
N SER A 45 16.51 14.78 -41.04
CA SER A 45 15.55 15.86 -41.10
C SER A 45 14.38 15.62 -42.06
N ASP A 46 13.30 16.38 -41.81
CA ASP A 46 12.36 17.05 -42.73
C ASP A 46 11.71 16.31 -43.90
N SER A 47 10.38 16.38 -43.97
CA SER A 47 9.69 16.97 -45.14
C SER A 47 8.18 17.19 -44.92
N ASN A 48 7.74 18.31 -45.47
CA ASN A 48 6.41 18.93 -45.51
C ASN A 48 5.34 18.15 -46.30
N ALA A 49 4.05 18.45 -46.04
CA ALA A 49 2.97 18.65 -47.05
C ALA A 49 1.58 18.82 -46.35
N THR A 50 1.04 20.05 -46.23
CA THR A 50 -0.05 20.68 -47.04
C THR A 50 -1.53 20.36 -46.70
N ASN A 51 -2.22 21.40 -46.19
CA ASN A 51 -3.52 22.00 -46.58
C ASN A 51 -4.85 21.19 -46.67
N LEU A 52 -5.78 21.51 -45.73
CA LEU A 52 -7.21 22.00 -45.86
C LEU A 52 -8.26 21.26 -46.74
N PRO A 53 -9.62 21.44 -46.60
CA PRO A 53 -10.43 22.22 -45.62
C PRO A 53 -11.80 21.59 -45.13
N THR A 54 -12.43 22.28 -44.16
CA THR A 54 -13.89 22.52 -43.89
C THR A 54 -14.97 21.44 -44.05
N ASN A 55 -15.83 21.28 -43.03
CA ASN A 55 -17.26 21.66 -43.07
C ASN A 55 -18.00 21.48 -41.73
N LEU A 56 -18.70 22.53 -41.30
CA LEU A 56 -19.84 22.55 -40.36
C LEU A 56 -21.10 22.02 -41.08
N PRO A 57 -22.12 21.53 -40.33
CA PRO A 57 -23.29 22.39 -40.15
C PRO A 57 -23.92 22.36 -38.76
N THR A 58 -24.39 23.55 -38.39
CA THR A 58 -25.46 23.90 -37.45
C THR A 58 -26.74 23.08 -37.67
N ASN A 59 -27.43 22.69 -36.60
CA ASN A 59 -28.89 22.85 -36.44
C ASN A 59 -29.36 22.46 -35.02
N SER A 60 -30.07 23.39 -34.39
CA SER A 60 -31.04 23.25 -33.29
C SER A 60 -32.09 24.36 -33.53
N PRO A 61 -33.30 24.39 -32.94
CA PRO A 61 -33.89 23.52 -31.92
C PRO A 61 -35.39 23.17 -32.18
N GLU A 62 -35.99 22.47 -31.20
CA GLU A 62 -37.38 22.57 -30.70
C GLU A 62 -38.29 21.34 -30.74
N ASN A 63 -38.66 20.95 -29.50
CA ASN A 63 -39.97 20.53 -29.01
C ASN A 63 -40.60 19.23 -29.54
N LEU A 64 -40.78 18.25 -28.64
CA LEU A 64 -42.03 17.51 -28.44
C LEU A 64 -42.01 16.62 -27.16
N LEU A 65 -43.12 16.70 -26.41
CA LEU A 65 -43.67 15.80 -25.36
C LEU A 65 -43.12 15.95 -23.92
N LYS A 66 -43.81 16.65 -23.00
CA LYS A 66 -45.08 16.35 -22.27
C LYS A 66 -45.03 15.10 -21.36
N ASN A 67 -45.01 15.39 -20.06
CA ASN A 67 -45.73 14.74 -18.95
C ASN A 67 -45.77 13.20 -18.91
N SER A 68 -44.78 12.63 -18.22
CA SER A 68 -44.87 11.28 -17.63
C SER A 68 -44.90 11.39 -16.09
N PRO A 69 -45.50 10.42 -15.38
CA PRO A 69 -45.61 10.44 -13.92
C PRO A 69 -44.23 10.53 -13.29
N THR A 70 -44.10 11.32 -12.22
CA THR A 70 -42.91 11.39 -11.36
C THR A 70 -42.65 10.03 -10.73
N HIS A 71 -42.05 9.12 -11.52
CA HIS A 71 -41.17 8.11 -10.96
C HIS A 71 -40.07 8.88 -10.26
N LEU A 72 -40.01 8.76 -8.91
CA LEU A 72 -38.83 9.13 -8.16
C LEU A 72 -37.63 8.57 -8.91
N PRO A 73 -36.64 9.41 -9.29
CA PRO A 73 -35.49 8.94 -10.04
C PRO A 73 -34.86 7.80 -9.26
N ILE A 74 -34.69 6.66 -9.92
CA ILE A 74 -33.96 5.54 -9.35
C ILE A 74 -32.58 6.08 -8.97
N PRO A 75 -32.13 5.92 -7.71
CA PRO A 75 -30.85 6.44 -7.29
C PRO A 75 -29.74 5.93 -8.21
N ASP A 76 -28.85 6.83 -8.62
CA ASP A 76 -27.68 6.44 -9.39
C ASP A 76 -26.89 5.39 -8.58
N PRO A 77 -26.66 4.18 -9.12
CA PRO A 77 -26.01 3.11 -8.39
C PRO A 77 -24.57 3.46 -8.00
N ILE A 78 -23.86 4.27 -8.80
CA ILE A 78 -22.49 4.70 -8.48
C ILE A 78 -22.52 5.63 -7.27
N VAL A 79 -23.41 6.63 -7.27
CA VAL A 79 -23.57 7.55 -6.14
C VAL A 79 -23.96 6.80 -4.86
N SER A 80 -24.87 5.83 -4.98
CA SER A 80 -25.32 5.01 -3.85
C SER A 80 -24.19 4.15 -3.28
N ASN A 81 -23.37 3.54 -4.14
CA ASN A 81 -22.23 2.72 -3.72
C ASN A 81 -21.11 3.57 -3.11
N VAL A 82 -20.84 4.77 -3.63
CA VAL A 82 -19.86 5.71 -3.03
C VAL A 82 -20.28 6.10 -1.62
N LYS A 83 -21.56 6.43 -1.40
CA LYS A 83 -22.11 6.71 -0.06
C LYS A 83 -21.92 5.53 0.89
N GLN A 84 -22.15 4.30 0.43
CA GLN A 84 -21.92 3.10 1.23
C GLN A 84 -20.44 2.92 1.59
N ILE A 85 -19.50 3.19 0.67
CA ILE A 85 -18.07 3.15 0.96
C ILE A 85 -17.70 4.18 2.02
N ILE A 86 -18.23 5.40 1.91
CA ILE A 86 -17.97 6.47 2.89
C ILE A 86 -18.46 6.04 4.28
N VAL A 87 -19.68 5.54 4.40
CA VAL A 87 -20.24 5.08 5.68
C VAL A 87 -19.50 3.85 6.23
N ALA A 88 -19.09 2.91 5.37
CA ALA A 88 -18.39 1.70 5.80
C ALA A 88 -16.91 1.91 6.15
N ASP A 89 -16.34 3.08 5.84
CA ASP A 89 -14.93 3.38 6.11
C ASP A 89 -14.65 3.44 7.63
N ASN A 90 -14.07 2.35 8.12
CA ASN A 90 -13.75 2.13 9.52
C ASN A 90 -12.32 2.61 9.90
N SER A 91 -11.67 3.42 9.06
CA SER A 91 -10.36 4.00 9.40
C SER A 91 -10.50 4.88 10.67
N SER A 92 -10.16 4.29 11.83
CA SER A 92 -10.06 4.90 13.18
C SER A 92 -11.33 5.53 13.80
N THR A 93 -12.50 5.20 13.29
CA THR A 93 -13.76 5.97 13.30
C THR A 93 -14.55 6.16 14.62
N LYS A 94 -13.99 5.95 15.82
CA LYS A 94 -14.77 6.16 17.07
C LYS A 94 -14.11 6.94 18.19
N GLN A 95 -12.78 7.06 18.23
CA GLN A 95 -12.13 7.68 19.39
C GLN A 95 -12.28 9.21 19.45
N ASN A 96 -12.35 9.90 18.31
CA ASN A 96 -12.43 11.37 18.30
C ASN A 96 -13.84 11.90 18.63
N LEU A 97 -14.89 11.18 18.23
CA LEU A 97 -16.30 11.56 18.47
C LEU A 97 -16.75 11.35 19.92
N GLU A 98 -16.10 10.50 20.71
CA GLU A 98 -16.44 10.35 22.13
C GLU A 98 -15.70 11.35 23.03
N SER A 99 -14.77 12.12 22.46
CA SER A 99 -13.99 13.10 23.19
C SER A 99 -14.88 14.19 23.79
N LYS A 100 -14.47 14.70 24.96
CA LYS A 100 -15.16 15.80 25.64
C LYS A 100 -15.20 17.05 24.76
N GLU A 101 -14.12 17.30 24.02
CA GLU A 101 -13.99 18.44 23.11
C GLU A 101 -15.02 18.40 21.97
N PHE A 102 -15.28 17.22 21.41
CA PHE A 102 -16.32 17.05 20.39
C PHE A 102 -17.72 17.38 20.91
N LYS A 103 -18.07 16.84 22.08
CA LYS A 103 -19.38 17.09 22.70
C LYS A 103 -19.54 18.58 23.03
N GLU A 104 -18.46 19.23 23.46
CA GLU A 104 -18.44 20.67 23.69
C GLU A 104 -18.67 21.46 22.39
N LEU A 105 -17.98 21.12 21.29
CA LEU A 105 -18.18 21.77 20.00
C LEU A 105 -19.61 21.62 19.49
N LEU A 106 -20.20 20.42 19.55
CA LEU A 106 -21.60 20.19 19.19
C LEU A 106 -22.55 21.03 20.04
N SER A 107 -22.29 21.14 21.34
CA SER A 107 -23.14 21.90 22.27
C SER A 107 -23.06 23.42 22.09
N GLN A 108 -21.94 23.91 21.55
CA GLN A 108 -21.66 25.34 21.39
C GLN A 108 -21.92 25.84 19.97
N TYR A 109 -21.98 24.93 18.99
CA TYR A 109 -22.20 25.31 17.60
C TYR A 109 -23.56 26.00 17.44
N LYS A 110 -23.51 27.18 16.82
CA LYS A 110 -24.69 27.94 16.41
C LYS A 110 -24.64 28.07 14.89
N PRO A 111 -25.74 27.75 14.18
CA PRO A 111 -25.83 28.01 12.75
C PRO A 111 -25.43 29.46 12.43
N ASN A 112 -24.63 29.65 11.38
CA ASN A 112 -24.13 30.96 10.92
C ASN A 112 -23.18 31.69 11.89
N SER A 113 -22.65 31.01 12.92
CA SER A 113 -21.52 31.53 13.71
C SER A 113 -20.20 30.92 13.22
N PRO A 114 -19.06 31.63 13.34
CA PRO A 114 -17.75 31.03 13.08
C PRO A 114 -17.61 29.76 13.90
N VAL A 115 -17.17 28.66 13.28
CA VAL A 115 -16.88 27.43 14.00
C VAL A 115 -15.77 27.73 14.99
N GLN A 116 -16.06 27.63 16.28
CA GLN A 116 -15.01 27.65 17.28
C GLN A 116 -14.37 26.27 17.32
N LEU A 117 -13.29 26.12 16.55
CA LEU A 117 -12.50 24.90 16.56
C LEU A 117 -12.01 24.59 17.98
N PRO A 118 -12.00 23.32 18.40
CA PRO A 118 -11.37 22.91 19.63
C PRO A 118 -9.90 23.34 19.61
N ASN A 119 -9.31 23.60 20.78
CA ASN A 119 -7.91 24.03 20.86
C ASN A 119 -6.94 23.07 20.15
N THR A 120 -7.28 21.78 20.12
CA THR A 120 -6.54 20.70 19.44
C THR A 120 -6.55 20.81 17.91
N LEU A 121 -7.45 21.60 17.32
CA LEU A 121 -7.53 21.81 15.88
C LEU A 121 -7.20 23.25 15.47
N LYS A 122 -6.90 24.16 16.41
CA LYS A 122 -6.68 25.58 16.10
C LYS A 122 -5.44 25.88 15.27
N ASN A 123 -4.41 25.02 15.37
CA ASN A 123 -3.13 25.22 14.69
C ASN A 123 -2.97 24.32 13.46
N TRP A 124 -4.09 23.92 12.84
CA TRP A 124 -4.12 22.99 11.72
C TRP A 124 -3.29 23.45 10.50
N GLN A 125 -3.03 24.75 10.36
CA GLN A 125 -2.20 25.30 9.28
C GLN A 125 -0.68 25.14 9.54
N GLU A 126 -0.29 24.82 10.77
CA GLU A 126 1.11 24.74 11.20
C GLU A 126 1.55 23.30 11.52
N SER A 127 0.61 22.36 11.63
CA SER A 127 0.87 20.96 11.99
C SER A 127 0.17 19.99 11.05
N ASP A 128 0.93 19.03 10.53
CA ASP A 128 0.43 17.93 9.72
C ASP A 128 -0.54 17.03 10.48
N TYR A 129 -0.23 16.75 11.75
CA TYR A 129 -1.09 16.01 12.67
C TYR A 129 -2.44 16.71 12.90
N ASP A 130 -2.43 18.01 13.19
CA ASP A 130 -3.67 18.76 13.43
C ASP A 130 -4.50 18.90 12.13
N PHE A 131 -3.85 19.07 10.98
CA PHE A 131 -4.52 19.09 9.68
C PHE A 131 -5.19 17.75 9.35
N GLN A 132 -4.48 16.65 9.57
CA GLN A 132 -5.05 15.31 9.44
C GLN A 132 -6.28 15.15 10.33
N ASN A 133 -6.16 15.50 11.61
CA ASN A 133 -7.26 15.38 12.57
C ASN A 133 -8.46 16.23 12.19
N LEU A 134 -8.24 17.44 11.65
CA LEU A 134 -9.31 18.30 11.15
C LEU A 134 -10.07 17.65 9.98
N CYS A 135 -9.34 17.09 9.01
CA CYS A 135 -9.93 16.41 7.86
C CYS A 135 -10.70 15.15 8.26
N ASP A 136 -10.10 14.31 9.10
CA ASP A 136 -10.74 13.10 9.61
C ASP A 136 -11.97 13.44 10.45
N PHE A 137 -11.92 14.52 11.22
CA PHE A 137 -13.05 15.03 11.99
C PHE A 137 -14.21 15.46 11.09
N GLY A 138 -13.93 16.29 10.08
CA GLY A 138 -14.93 16.71 9.11
C GLY A 138 -15.55 15.54 8.34
N TYR A 139 -14.73 14.57 7.94
CA TYR A 139 -15.19 13.35 7.28
C TYR A 139 -16.13 12.52 8.17
N GLN A 140 -15.79 12.35 9.45
CA GLN A 140 -16.63 11.63 10.42
C GLN A 140 -17.99 12.28 10.65
N LEU A 141 -18.06 13.61 10.67
CA LEU A 141 -19.33 14.32 10.74
C LEU A 141 -20.24 13.96 9.55
N LEU A 142 -19.68 13.84 8.34
CA LEU A 142 -20.44 13.46 7.15
C LEU A 142 -20.88 12.00 7.18
N GLN A 143 -20.04 11.09 7.70
CA GLN A 143 -20.45 9.70 7.94
C GLN A 143 -21.68 9.64 8.87
N LEU A 144 -21.63 10.32 10.02
CA LEU A 144 -22.75 10.38 10.96
C LEU A 144 -24.00 11.03 10.35
N TYR A 145 -23.81 12.06 9.54
CA TYR A 145 -24.92 12.71 8.85
C TYR A 145 -25.66 11.73 7.91
N GLU A 146 -24.91 10.97 7.10
CA GLU A 146 -25.48 9.95 6.22
C GLU A 146 -26.10 8.78 7.01
N GLU A 147 -25.42 8.26 8.05
CA GLU A 147 -25.92 7.17 8.90
C GLU A 147 -27.23 7.50 9.62
N THR A 148 -27.40 8.77 10.01
CA THR A 148 -28.62 9.26 10.66
C THR A 148 -29.72 9.62 9.65
N ASN A 149 -29.59 9.20 8.39
CA ASN A 149 -30.50 9.55 7.29
C ASN A 149 -30.77 11.06 7.23
N HIS A 150 -29.70 11.85 7.37
CA HIS A 150 -29.73 13.31 7.28
C HIS A 150 -30.55 14.01 8.36
N THR A 151 -30.95 13.32 9.44
CA THR A 151 -31.81 13.91 10.48
C THR A 151 -31.10 14.89 11.40
N ASN A 152 -29.77 14.83 11.51
CA ASN A 152 -28.99 15.74 12.35
C ASN A 152 -28.16 16.73 11.52
N GLU A 153 -28.82 17.78 11.03
CA GLU A 153 -28.23 18.81 10.16
C GLU A 153 -26.99 19.52 10.76
N ILE A 154 -26.81 19.47 12.08
CA ILE A 154 -25.65 20.09 12.73
C ILE A 154 -24.32 19.50 12.24
N TYR A 155 -24.30 18.21 11.90
CA TYR A 155 -23.09 17.53 11.46
C TYR A 155 -22.63 18.06 10.11
N GLU A 156 -23.57 18.16 9.15
CA GLU A 156 -23.30 18.75 7.84
C GLU A 156 -22.92 20.23 7.96
N ALA A 157 -23.61 20.99 8.81
CA ALA A 157 -23.37 22.41 8.98
C ALA A 157 -21.97 22.71 9.54
N ILE A 158 -21.47 21.88 10.46
CA ILE A 158 -20.09 21.98 10.96
C ILE A 158 -19.11 21.60 9.84
N ALA A 159 -19.30 20.45 9.18
CA ALA A 159 -18.42 20.00 8.09
C ALA A 159 -18.32 21.04 6.95
N ALA A 160 -19.45 21.62 6.56
CA ALA A 160 -19.56 22.69 5.58
C ALA A 160 -18.70 23.91 5.96
N ALA A 161 -18.78 24.34 7.22
CA ALA A 161 -18.02 25.48 7.71
C ALA A 161 -16.50 25.18 7.79
N LEU A 162 -16.10 23.95 8.13
CA LEU A 162 -14.70 23.54 8.06
C LEU A 162 -14.16 23.60 6.63
N ILE A 163 -14.93 23.12 5.65
CA ILE A 163 -14.55 23.16 4.23
C ILE A 163 -14.42 24.60 3.74
N GLN A 164 -15.31 25.50 4.17
CA GLN A 164 -15.20 26.93 3.85
C GLN A 164 -13.91 27.53 4.41
N GLU A 165 -13.57 27.25 5.67
CA GLU A 165 -12.34 27.73 6.30
C GLU A 165 -11.09 27.21 5.57
N ILE A 166 -11.08 25.93 5.21
CA ILE A 166 -9.99 25.33 4.42
C ILE A 166 -9.91 25.94 3.02
N GLY A 167 -11.05 26.12 2.35
CA GLY A 167 -11.12 26.71 1.03
C GLY A 167 -10.61 28.13 0.98
N GLU A 168 -10.89 28.92 2.01
CA GLU A 168 -10.38 30.29 2.15
C GLU A 168 -8.88 30.32 2.43
N ALA A 169 -8.35 29.40 3.25
CA ALA A 169 -6.92 29.26 3.46
C ALA A 169 -6.18 28.82 2.18
N LEU A 170 -6.83 28.03 1.32
CA LEU A 170 -6.27 27.50 0.07
C LEU A 170 -6.70 28.29 -1.17
N LYS A 171 -7.30 29.46 -1.02
CA LYS A 171 -7.87 30.22 -2.15
C LYS A 171 -6.82 30.55 -3.22
N ASP A 172 -5.62 30.91 -2.76
CA ASP A 172 -4.48 31.29 -3.60
C ASP A 172 -3.52 30.12 -3.88
N TYR A 173 -3.88 28.90 -3.47
CA TYR A 173 -3.07 27.70 -3.72
C TYR A 173 -2.90 27.45 -5.23
N GLN A 174 -1.65 27.20 -5.63
CA GLN A 174 -1.30 26.78 -6.97
C GLN A 174 -0.68 25.38 -6.92
N SER A 175 -1.07 24.49 -7.84
CA SER A 175 -0.63 23.08 -7.84
C SER A 175 0.88 22.90 -7.90
N ASP A 176 1.60 23.92 -8.37
CA ASP A 176 3.04 23.88 -8.58
C ASP A 176 3.83 24.39 -7.35
N SER A 177 3.15 24.98 -6.35
CA SER A 177 3.76 25.39 -5.09
C SER A 177 3.76 24.20 -4.11
N LYS A 178 4.95 23.68 -3.79
CA LYS A 178 5.14 22.60 -2.80
C LYS A 178 4.78 23.00 -1.37
N GLU A 179 4.49 24.28 -1.13
CA GLU A 179 4.19 24.88 0.16
C GLU A 179 2.81 25.53 0.09
N ALA A 180 1.76 24.81 0.51
CA ALA A 180 0.45 25.42 0.78
C ALA A 180 0.33 25.86 2.24
N PHE A 181 1.07 25.21 3.14
CA PHE A 181 1.10 25.42 4.58
C PHE A 181 2.53 25.39 5.10
N GLY A 182 2.73 25.81 6.36
CA GLY A 182 4.05 25.97 6.99
C GLY A 182 4.79 24.68 7.34
N PHE A 183 4.38 23.53 6.83
CA PHE A 183 4.98 22.22 7.12
C PHE A 183 5.46 21.48 5.86
N SER A 184 6.41 20.56 6.03
CA SER A 184 6.93 19.75 4.92
C SER A 184 5.98 18.62 4.55
N GLY A 185 5.86 18.30 3.26
CA GLY A 185 5.06 17.13 2.83
C GLY A 185 3.56 17.36 2.78
N VAL A 186 3.09 18.61 2.94
CA VAL A 186 1.67 19.04 2.89
C VAL A 186 0.85 18.36 1.81
N TRP A 187 1.41 18.24 0.60
CA TRP A 187 0.74 17.64 -0.54
C TRP A 187 0.23 16.23 -0.25
N ILE A 188 0.96 15.41 0.52
CA ILE A 188 0.55 14.04 0.84
C ILE A 188 -0.74 14.04 1.67
N TYR A 189 -0.85 14.97 2.62
CA TYR A 189 -2.02 15.10 3.48
C TYR A 189 -3.21 15.67 2.72
N MET A 190 -2.96 16.60 1.79
CA MET A 190 -4.00 17.14 0.91
C MET A 190 -4.62 16.05 0.03
N ILE A 191 -3.81 15.19 -0.58
CA ILE A 191 -4.30 14.16 -1.51
C ILE A 191 -4.83 12.90 -0.80
N THR A 192 -4.50 12.71 0.48
CA THR A 192 -4.94 11.52 1.23
C THR A 192 -6.13 11.83 2.14
N TYR A 193 -6.08 12.90 2.93
CA TYR A 193 -7.09 13.23 3.95
C TYR A 193 -8.07 14.32 3.49
N LEU A 194 -7.56 15.47 3.02
CA LEU A 194 -8.44 16.55 2.57
C LEU A 194 -9.28 16.09 1.36
N ALA A 195 -8.66 15.43 0.39
CA ALA A 195 -9.37 14.90 -0.76
C ALA A 195 -10.50 13.93 -0.37
N LYS A 196 -10.25 13.02 0.59
CA LYS A 196 -11.27 12.12 1.15
C LYS A 196 -12.43 12.89 1.76
N PHE A 197 -12.13 13.93 2.55
CA PHE A 197 -13.14 14.78 3.18
C PHE A 197 -13.98 15.54 2.13
N LEU A 198 -13.36 16.16 1.14
CA LEU A 198 -14.05 16.91 0.08
C LEU A 198 -14.92 16.00 -0.80
N ILE A 199 -14.42 14.82 -1.18
CA ILE A 199 -15.20 13.82 -1.93
C ILE A 199 -16.44 13.41 -1.12
N ALA A 200 -16.29 13.13 0.18
CA ALA A 200 -17.44 12.80 1.01
C ALA A 200 -18.49 13.91 0.98
N TYR A 201 -18.07 15.17 1.06
CA TYR A 201 -18.99 16.31 1.02
C TYR A 201 -19.69 16.45 -0.34
N GLU A 202 -18.99 16.23 -1.46
CA GLU A 202 -19.64 16.26 -2.79
C GLU A 202 -20.77 15.24 -2.94
N TYR A 203 -20.63 14.06 -2.33
CA TYR A 203 -21.63 12.98 -2.44
C TYR A 203 -22.72 13.06 -1.36
N ILE A 204 -22.42 13.58 -0.17
CA ILE A 204 -23.32 13.55 1.00
C ILE A 204 -23.91 14.93 1.32
N GLY A 205 -23.15 16.01 1.10
CA GLY A 205 -23.54 17.37 1.46
C GLY A 205 -24.74 17.88 0.67
N ASN A 206 -25.47 18.82 1.27
CA ASN A 206 -26.66 19.43 0.66
C ASN A 206 -26.38 20.80 0.04
N ASN A 207 -25.29 21.48 0.43
CA ASN A 207 -24.99 22.81 -0.06
C ASN A 207 -24.24 22.76 -1.41
N GLU A 208 -24.99 22.90 -2.51
CA GLU A 208 -24.44 22.89 -3.86
C GLU A 208 -23.34 23.93 -4.12
N ASN A 209 -23.38 25.09 -3.44
CA ASN A 209 -22.32 26.08 -3.58
C ASN A 209 -21.00 25.60 -2.97
N ILE A 210 -21.04 24.95 -1.80
CA ILE A 210 -19.83 24.38 -1.19
C ILE A 210 -19.31 23.20 -2.01
N LYS A 211 -20.22 22.34 -2.47
CA LYS A 211 -19.88 21.19 -3.32
C LYS A 211 -19.15 21.62 -4.59
N HIS A 212 -19.72 22.55 -5.35
CA HIS A 212 -19.15 22.95 -6.64
C HIS A 212 -18.05 24.02 -6.50
N SER A 213 -18.33 25.13 -5.83
CA SER A 213 -17.43 26.29 -5.81
C SER A 213 -16.17 26.05 -4.97
N ILE A 214 -16.24 25.15 -3.97
CA ILE A 214 -15.11 24.84 -3.08
C ILE A 214 -14.59 23.42 -3.33
N CYS A 215 -15.40 22.38 -3.14
CA CYS A 215 -14.90 21.00 -3.17
C CYS A 215 -14.39 20.61 -4.57
N HIS A 216 -15.23 20.73 -5.60
CA HIS A 216 -14.86 20.41 -6.97
C HIS A 216 -13.66 21.25 -7.46
N SER A 217 -13.71 22.56 -7.19
CA SER A 217 -12.63 23.50 -7.50
C SER A 217 -11.30 23.12 -6.84
N LEU A 218 -11.30 22.79 -5.55
CA LEU A 218 -10.09 22.37 -4.84
C LEU A 218 -9.59 21.01 -5.33
N LEU A 219 -10.46 20.02 -5.49
CA LEU A 219 -10.08 18.67 -5.95
C LEU A 219 -9.42 18.72 -7.34
N THR A 220 -9.98 19.49 -8.27
CA THR A 220 -9.44 19.68 -9.62
C THR A 220 -8.17 20.54 -9.66
N LYS A 221 -7.98 21.46 -8.71
CA LYS A 221 -6.71 22.20 -8.54
C LYS A 221 -5.62 21.33 -7.92
N MET A 222 -5.93 20.58 -6.87
CA MET A 222 -5.00 19.69 -6.18
C MET A 222 -4.47 18.61 -7.12
N VAL A 223 -5.36 18.05 -7.95
CA VAL A 223 -5.00 17.06 -8.97
C VAL A 223 -5.42 17.62 -10.32
N SER A 224 -4.47 18.22 -11.05
CA SER A 224 -4.73 18.83 -12.35
C SER A 224 -4.83 17.80 -13.49
N SER A 225 -4.15 16.67 -13.37
CA SER A 225 -4.27 15.53 -14.29
C SER A 225 -3.85 14.22 -13.62
N ILE A 226 -4.33 13.10 -14.15
CA ILE A 226 -3.97 11.75 -13.70
C ILE A 226 -2.53 11.38 -14.11
N SER A 227 -1.98 12.04 -15.12
CA SER A 227 -0.70 11.70 -15.77
C SER A 227 0.56 12.27 -15.09
N LYS A 228 0.45 13.24 -14.18
CA LYS A 228 1.61 13.97 -13.61
C LYS A 228 2.43 13.20 -12.57
N GLY A 229 2.10 11.95 -12.27
CA GLY A 229 2.73 11.17 -11.19
C GLY A 229 3.47 9.91 -11.63
N ALA A 230 3.90 9.79 -12.90
CA ALA A 230 4.33 8.50 -13.49
C ALA A 230 5.83 8.34 -13.82
N ASP A 231 6.69 9.31 -13.48
CA ASP A 231 8.10 9.33 -13.95
C ASP A 231 9.19 8.89 -12.94
N SER A 232 8.87 8.28 -11.78
CA SER A 232 9.90 7.73 -10.87
C SER A 232 9.43 6.64 -9.89
N GLU A 233 10.27 5.62 -9.65
CA GLU A 233 10.06 4.46 -8.76
C GLU A 233 8.65 3.84 -8.71
N VAL A 234 8.56 2.67 -9.35
CA VAL A 234 7.38 1.84 -9.69
C VAL A 234 6.44 1.49 -8.51
N GLY A 235 6.74 1.86 -7.27
CA GLY A 235 5.93 1.49 -6.11
C GLY A 235 4.99 2.59 -5.60
N MET A 236 5.57 3.64 -5.02
CA MET A 236 4.82 4.72 -4.36
C MET A 236 3.99 5.53 -5.35
N GLN A 237 4.47 5.68 -6.59
CA GLN A 237 3.73 6.38 -7.64
C GLN A 237 2.46 5.66 -8.08
N ASN A 238 2.38 4.33 -8.01
CA ASN A 238 1.15 3.61 -8.34
C ASN A 238 0.04 3.90 -7.32
N VAL A 239 0.39 3.99 -6.03
CA VAL A 239 -0.56 4.39 -4.98
C VAL A 239 -1.03 5.82 -5.19
N LEU A 240 -0.10 6.73 -5.43
CA LEU A 240 -0.41 8.13 -5.67
C LEU A 240 -1.30 8.30 -6.90
N SER A 241 -1.02 7.53 -7.95
CA SER A 241 -1.81 7.54 -9.17
C SER A 241 -3.20 6.93 -8.99
N LEU A 242 -3.35 5.92 -8.12
CA LEU A 242 -4.66 5.44 -7.66
C LEU A 242 -5.42 6.58 -6.98
N HIS A 243 -4.79 7.30 -6.05
CA HIS A 243 -5.42 8.41 -5.32
C HIS A 243 -5.83 9.53 -6.29
N PHE A 244 -4.93 9.94 -7.18
CA PHE A 244 -5.19 10.96 -8.20
C PHE A 244 -6.33 10.54 -9.14
N GLY A 245 -6.32 9.30 -9.59
CA GLY A 245 -7.39 8.72 -10.41
C GLY A 245 -8.74 8.78 -9.69
N VAL A 246 -8.81 8.28 -8.46
CA VAL A 246 -10.05 8.33 -7.66
C VAL A 246 -10.53 9.75 -7.46
N ILE A 247 -9.64 10.68 -7.11
CA ILE A 247 -10.00 12.08 -6.88
C ILE A 247 -10.66 12.70 -8.10
N ARG A 248 -9.99 12.59 -9.26
CA ARG A 248 -10.47 13.14 -10.53
C ARG A 248 -11.77 12.50 -10.97
N LEU A 249 -11.81 11.17 -10.99
CA LEU A 249 -12.99 10.44 -11.42
C LEU A 249 -14.18 10.71 -10.49
N SER A 250 -13.98 10.78 -9.17
CA SER A 250 -15.07 11.02 -8.20
C SER A 250 -15.77 12.35 -8.46
N THR A 251 -15.00 13.43 -8.60
CA THR A 251 -15.55 14.78 -8.74
C THR A 251 -16.08 15.02 -10.16
N ASN A 252 -15.36 14.56 -11.19
CA ASN A 252 -15.80 14.72 -12.58
C ASN A 252 -17.04 13.86 -12.87
N TYR A 253 -17.24 12.73 -12.19
CA TYR A 253 -18.47 11.95 -12.31
C TYR A 253 -19.72 12.81 -12.02
N LEU A 254 -19.65 13.65 -10.99
CA LEU A 254 -20.76 14.50 -10.54
C LEU A 254 -20.91 15.78 -11.38
N TYR A 255 -19.80 16.42 -11.79
CA TYR A 255 -19.84 17.77 -12.35
C TYR A 255 -19.34 17.91 -13.80
N ASP A 256 -18.54 16.96 -14.31
CA ASP A 256 -17.98 17.00 -15.68
C ASP A 256 -17.89 15.59 -16.30
N LYS A 257 -19.05 15.10 -16.73
CA LYS A 257 -19.18 13.75 -17.30
C LYS A 257 -18.30 13.50 -18.54
N PRO A 258 -18.13 14.46 -19.47
CA PRO A 258 -17.17 14.33 -20.57
C PRO A 258 -15.73 14.14 -20.10
N SER A 259 -15.25 14.94 -19.14
CA SER A 259 -13.91 14.77 -18.58
C SER A 259 -13.76 13.44 -17.86
N TYR A 260 -14.77 13.02 -17.08
CA TYR A 260 -14.80 11.70 -16.44
C TYR A 260 -14.59 10.56 -17.45
N ASN A 261 -15.35 10.54 -18.55
CA ASN A 261 -15.25 9.47 -19.55
C ASN A 261 -13.87 9.47 -20.23
N ASN A 262 -13.37 10.65 -20.62
CA ASN A 262 -12.05 10.78 -21.26
C ASN A 262 -10.92 10.30 -20.31
N GLU A 263 -10.98 10.70 -19.05
CA GLU A 263 -10.01 10.31 -18.04
C GLU A 263 -10.06 8.82 -17.70
N LEU A 264 -11.26 8.25 -17.63
CA LEU A 264 -11.46 6.81 -17.45
C LEU A 264 -10.85 6.03 -18.62
N ASP A 265 -11.07 6.48 -19.86
CA ASP A 265 -10.47 5.88 -21.04
C ASP A 265 -8.94 5.97 -21.03
N GLN A 266 -8.39 7.14 -20.66
CA GLN A 266 -6.95 7.33 -20.51
C GLN A 266 -6.37 6.41 -19.42
N ILE A 267 -7.07 6.26 -18.30
CA ILE A 267 -6.72 5.35 -17.21
C ILE A 267 -6.69 3.90 -17.69
N ASN A 268 -7.71 3.46 -18.43
CA ASN A 268 -7.81 2.10 -18.96
C ASN A 268 -6.70 1.80 -19.98
N GLN A 269 -6.25 2.82 -20.71
CA GLN A 269 -5.14 2.74 -21.65
C GLN A 269 -3.77 2.92 -20.97
N SER A 270 -3.73 3.43 -19.74
CA SER A 270 -2.52 3.74 -19.01
C SER A 270 -1.90 2.49 -18.38
N LYS A 271 -0.57 2.38 -18.49
CA LYS A 271 0.21 1.36 -17.79
C LYS A 271 0.10 1.47 -16.26
N THR A 272 -0.26 2.64 -15.73
CA THR A 272 -0.30 2.90 -14.29
C THR A 272 -1.41 2.11 -13.59
N ILE A 273 -2.55 1.88 -14.22
CA ILE A 273 -3.61 1.03 -13.64
C ILE A 273 -3.38 -0.44 -13.98
N SER A 274 -2.73 -0.72 -15.11
CA SER A 274 -2.19 -2.06 -15.37
C SER A 274 -1.22 -2.52 -14.27
N SER A 275 -0.60 -1.60 -13.52
CA SER A 275 0.24 -1.94 -12.35
C SER A 275 -0.55 -2.53 -11.17
N LEU A 276 -1.86 -2.27 -11.08
CA LEU A 276 -2.76 -2.95 -10.14
C LEU A 276 -3.14 -4.35 -10.63
N ASN A 277 -2.82 -4.68 -11.88
CA ASN A 277 -2.91 -6.02 -12.43
C ASN A 277 -1.49 -6.60 -12.50
N ILE A 278 -1.02 -7.14 -11.38
CA ILE A 278 0.32 -7.70 -11.31
C ILE A 278 0.35 -9.03 -12.10
N PRO A 279 1.19 -9.14 -13.14
CA PRO A 279 1.40 -10.41 -13.81
C PRO A 279 2.07 -11.40 -12.85
N ILE A 280 1.57 -12.63 -12.84
CA ILE A 280 2.18 -13.71 -12.06
C ILE A 280 3.21 -14.42 -12.93
N ASN A 281 4.47 -14.36 -12.49
CA ASN A 281 5.57 -15.07 -13.11
C ASN A 281 5.45 -16.58 -12.87
N ASN A 282 5.48 -17.33 -13.96
CA ASN A 282 5.43 -18.80 -13.98
C ASN A 282 6.78 -19.43 -14.32
N SER A 283 7.81 -18.62 -14.54
CA SER A 283 9.18 -19.07 -14.78
C SER A 283 9.95 -19.27 -13.47
N ASP A 284 11.04 -20.01 -13.56
CA ASP A 284 12.04 -20.13 -12.49
C ASP A 284 13.17 -19.08 -12.63
N GLU A 285 13.11 -18.24 -13.66
CA GLU A 285 14.05 -17.15 -13.90
C GLU A 285 13.79 -16.01 -12.91
N ILE A 286 14.83 -15.55 -12.23
CA ILE A 286 14.72 -14.51 -11.20
C ILE A 286 14.67 -13.14 -11.86
N GLU A 287 13.46 -12.60 -11.93
CA GLU A 287 13.10 -11.25 -12.34
C GLU A 287 12.27 -10.56 -11.25
N GLU A 288 12.19 -9.24 -11.31
CA GLU A 288 11.32 -8.43 -10.46
C GLU A 288 9.84 -8.77 -10.70
N GLY A 289 9.07 -8.89 -9.62
CA GLY A 289 7.64 -9.21 -9.69
C GLY A 289 7.20 -10.29 -8.71
N VAL A 290 5.97 -10.78 -8.91
CA VAL A 290 5.32 -11.78 -8.07
C VAL A 290 5.24 -13.11 -8.79
N TYR A 291 5.50 -14.20 -8.07
CA TYR A 291 5.52 -15.54 -8.61
C TYR A 291 4.32 -16.35 -8.13
N ARG A 292 4.05 -17.45 -8.84
CA ARG A 292 2.92 -18.33 -8.56
C ARG A 292 2.90 -18.91 -7.14
N ASP A 293 4.07 -19.14 -6.54
CA ASP A 293 4.18 -19.60 -5.16
C ASP A 293 3.86 -18.50 -4.11
N GLY A 294 3.72 -17.26 -4.56
CA GLY A 294 3.51 -16.07 -3.75
C GLY A 294 4.80 -15.33 -3.41
N SER A 295 5.95 -15.80 -3.90
CA SER A 295 7.23 -15.09 -3.75
C SER A 295 7.19 -13.73 -4.44
N SER A 296 7.89 -12.75 -3.88
CA SER A 296 7.99 -11.40 -4.42
C SER A 296 9.45 -10.96 -4.46
N ILE A 297 9.88 -10.50 -5.63
CA ILE A 297 11.24 -10.03 -5.92
C ILE A 297 11.19 -8.55 -6.28
N LYS A 298 12.12 -7.76 -5.72
CA LYS A 298 12.30 -6.33 -5.96
C LYS A 298 13.77 -6.04 -6.26
N SER A 299 14.03 -5.04 -7.10
CA SER A 299 15.35 -4.41 -7.31
C SER A 299 16.57 -5.35 -7.36
N PRO A 300 16.88 -5.95 -8.52
CA PRO A 300 16.07 -6.83 -9.36
C PRO A 300 15.99 -8.28 -8.81
N ASN A 301 16.63 -8.58 -7.67
CA ASN A 301 16.75 -9.94 -7.15
C ASN A 301 16.64 -10.04 -5.62
N VAL A 302 16.06 -9.04 -4.95
CA VAL A 302 15.87 -9.02 -3.49
C VAL A 302 14.49 -9.58 -3.16
N ALA A 303 14.41 -10.60 -2.30
CA ALA A 303 13.12 -11.07 -1.80
C ALA A 303 12.50 -10.02 -0.87
N SER A 304 11.32 -9.50 -1.21
CA SER A 304 10.68 -8.45 -0.41
C SER A 304 9.18 -8.36 -0.65
N TYR A 305 8.44 -8.23 0.45
CA TYR A 305 7.03 -7.86 0.53
C TYR A 305 6.84 -6.42 1.04
N GLU A 306 7.93 -5.67 1.21
CA GLU A 306 7.93 -4.28 1.66
C GLU A 306 6.97 -3.43 0.83
N TYR A 307 6.97 -3.61 -0.50
CA TYR A 307 6.08 -2.88 -1.39
C TYR A 307 4.61 -3.07 -0.98
N PHE A 308 4.16 -4.32 -0.84
CA PHE A 308 2.78 -4.62 -0.44
C PHE A 308 2.45 -4.11 0.95
N ALA A 309 3.38 -4.24 1.90
CA ALA A 309 3.17 -3.72 3.25
C ALA A 309 3.03 -2.19 3.23
N ARG A 310 3.85 -1.50 2.43
CA ARG A 310 3.78 -0.05 2.24
C ARG A 310 2.43 0.40 1.67
N LEU A 311 1.86 -0.35 0.72
CA LEU A 311 0.52 -0.08 0.18
C LEU A 311 -0.54 0.00 1.30
N PHE A 312 -0.54 -0.99 2.21
CA PHE A 312 -1.53 -1.07 3.29
C PHE A 312 -1.23 -0.16 4.47
N THR A 313 0.03 0.25 4.66
CA THR A 313 0.38 1.31 5.62
C THR A 313 0.10 2.70 5.08
N TYR A 314 -0.14 2.85 3.77
CA TYR A 314 -0.40 4.16 3.20
C TYR A 314 -1.78 4.67 3.65
N PRO A 315 -1.89 5.92 4.13
CA PRO A 315 -3.14 6.46 4.63
C PRO A 315 -4.29 6.28 3.66
N ASN A 316 -5.44 5.84 4.17
CA ASN A 316 -6.69 5.71 3.42
C ASN A 316 -6.65 4.78 2.19
N TYR A 317 -5.63 3.92 2.03
CA TYR A 317 -5.54 3.01 0.87
C TYR A 317 -6.81 2.18 0.66
N ILE A 318 -7.41 1.65 1.74
CA ILE A 318 -8.65 0.86 1.66
C ILE A 318 -9.80 1.68 1.07
N PHE A 319 -9.95 2.94 1.52
CA PHE A 319 -10.95 3.85 0.99
C PHE A 319 -10.74 4.06 -0.53
N TYR A 320 -9.53 4.45 -0.95
CA TYR A 320 -9.23 4.70 -2.36
C TYR A 320 -9.37 3.43 -3.23
N SER A 321 -8.96 2.27 -2.72
CA SER A 321 -9.14 0.99 -3.40
C SER A 321 -10.61 0.66 -3.62
N ASN A 322 -11.45 0.81 -2.59
CA ASN A 322 -12.89 0.57 -2.70
C ASN A 322 -13.56 1.56 -3.66
N MET A 323 -13.17 2.83 -3.59
CA MET A 323 -13.67 3.85 -4.53
C MET A 323 -13.36 3.48 -5.97
N CYS A 324 -12.14 3.04 -6.27
CA CYS A 324 -11.76 2.58 -7.61
C CYS A 324 -12.69 1.49 -8.17
N GLN A 325 -13.16 0.55 -7.34
CA GLN A 325 -14.08 -0.51 -7.78
C GLN A 325 -15.45 0.02 -8.23
N VAL A 326 -15.84 1.20 -7.75
CA VAL A 326 -17.17 1.79 -7.99
C VAL A 326 -17.14 2.85 -9.07
N ILE A 327 -16.16 3.77 -9.04
CA ILE A 327 -16.12 4.94 -9.92
C ILE A 327 -15.11 4.77 -11.07
N GLY A 328 -14.21 3.80 -10.94
CA GLY A 328 -12.99 3.72 -11.73
C GLY A 328 -12.87 2.44 -12.55
N PRO A 329 -11.65 2.13 -13.00
CA PRO A 329 -11.39 0.92 -13.77
C PRO A 329 -11.49 -0.32 -12.87
N GLU A 330 -11.65 -1.49 -13.49
CA GLU A 330 -11.56 -2.76 -12.77
C GLU A 330 -10.27 -2.79 -11.94
N THR A 331 -10.41 -2.90 -10.61
CA THR A 331 -9.25 -3.11 -9.76
C THR A 331 -8.64 -4.42 -10.19
N GLY A 332 -7.41 -4.37 -10.71
CA GLY A 332 -6.69 -5.56 -11.13
C GLY A 332 -6.54 -6.57 -9.98
N ASN A 333 -5.84 -7.66 -10.24
CA ASN A 333 -5.69 -8.76 -9.30
C ASN A 333 -4.88 -8.45 -8.02
N LEU A 334 -4.32 -7.23 -7.86
CA LEU A 334 -3.42 -6.87 -6.75
C LEU A 334 -3.99 -7.14 -5.34
N PRO A 335 -5.20 -6.69 -4.96
CA PRO A 335 -5.73 -6.97 -3.63
C PRO A 335 -5.85 -8.48 -3.34
N THR A 336 -6.28 -9.24 -4.35
CA THR A 336 -6.42 -10.71 -4.25
C THR A 336 -5.06 -11.39 -4.10
N ILE A 337 -4.04 -10.94 -4.84
CA ILE A 337 -2.66 -11.43 -4.71
C ILE A 337 -2.14 -11.16 -3.30
N ILE A 338 -2.27 -9.93 -2.82
CA ILE A 338 -1.76 -9.55 -1.50
C ILE A 338 -2.47 -10.31 -0.40
N GLU A 339 -3.80 -10.42 -0.45
CA GLU A 339 -4.55 -11.23 0.50
C GLU A 339 -4.06 -12.69 0.51
N THR A 340 -3.88 -13.28 -0.68
CA THR A 340 -3.40 -14.66 -0.82
C THR A 340 -2.01 -14.84 -0.20
N ILE A 341 -1.09 -13.91 -0.44
CA ILE A 341 0.28 -13.95 0.09
C ILE A 341 0.25 -13.73 1.62
N PHE A 342 -0.42 -12.68 2.09
CA PHE A 342 -0.41 -12.30 3.50
C PHE A 342 -1.17 -13.29 4.38
N ARG A 343 -2.23 -13.95 3.89
CA ARG A 343 -2.84 -15.07 4.61
C ARG A 343 -1.84 -16.20 4.88
N LYS A 344 -0.99 -16.52 3.91
CA LYS A 344 0.06 -17.55 4.05
C LYS A 344 1.22 -17.11 4.94
N ILE A 345 1.57 -15.83 4.97
CA ILE A 345 2.71 -15.32 5.76
C ILE A 345 2.32 -14.98 7.19
N LEU A 346 1.22 -14.26 7.39
CA LEU A 346 0.82 -13.70 8.68
C LEU A 346 0.07 -14.74 9.52
N HIS A 347 0.11 -14.57 10.84
CA HIS A 347 -0.60 -15.40 11.80
C HIS A 347 -1.89 -14.71 12.26
N PRO A 348 -3.00 -15.44 12.51
CA PRO A 348 -4.28 -14.82 12.88
C PRO A 348 -4.25 -14.03 14.21
N GLN A 349 -3.36 -14.41 15.13
CA GLN A 349 -3.28 -13.84 16.48
C GLN A 349 -1.87 -13.33 16.90
N ILE A 350 -0.86 -13.55 16.06
CA ILE A 350 0.52 -13.14 16.36
C ILE A 350 0.82 -11.99 15.41
N ASN A 351 0.99 -10.81 16.00
CA ASN A 351 1.09 -9.57 15.27
C ASN A 351 2.55 -9.27 14.90
N TYR A 352 3.26 -10.22 14.29
CA TYR A 352 4.66 -10.09 13.90
C TYR A 352 4.88 -10.71 12.52
N VAL A 353 5.69 -10.04 11.70
CA VAL A 353 6.05 -10.51 10.35
C VAL A 353 7.40 -11.23 10.35
N PRO A 354 7.67 -12.10 9.36
CA PRO A 354 9.02 -12.63 9.16
C PRO A 354 10.06 -11.53 8.96
N PHE A 355 11.18 -11.65 9.67
CA PHE A 355 12.28 -10.70 9.63
C PHE A 355 12.93 -10.62 8.23
N GLY A 356 13.30 -9.41 7.78
CA GLY A 356 14.06 -9.19 6.55
C GLY A 356 13.27 -9.30 5.24
N LEU A 357 11.93 -9.39 5.30
CA LEU A 357 11.07 -9.43 4.11
C LEU A 357 10.13 -8.22 3.99
N PHE A 358 9.84 -7.52 5.09
CA PHE A 358 8.87 -6.41 5.13
C PHE A 358 9.53 -5.06 5.33
N ASP A 359 10.81 -5.06 5.70
CA ASP A 359 11.64 -3.89 5.88
C ASP A 359 13.12 -4.29 5.80
N MET A 360 13.99 -3.31 5.61
CA MET A 360 15.44 -3.48 5.49
C MET A 360 16.20 -3.05 6.75
N ASP A 361 15.56 -2.27 7.62
CA ASP A 361 16.14 -1.68 8.83
C ASP A 361 16.27 -2.66 10.01
N GLY A 362 15.83 -3.91 9.85
CA GLY A 362 15.79 -4.89 10.95
C GLY A 362 14.60 -4.70 11.89
N SER A 363 13.54 -4.06 11.43
CA SER A 363 12.28 -4.03 12.16
C SER A 363 11.57 -5.39 12.14
N ILE A 364 11.13 -5.85 13.32
CA ILE A 364 10.08 -6.87 13.44
C ILE A 364 8.77 -6.10 13.47
N ARG A 365 8.30 -5.68 12.29
CA ARG A 365 7.07 -4.91 12.18
C ARG A 365 5.89 -5.67 12.77
N LYS A 366 5.06 -4.94 13.53
CA LYS A 366 3.73 -5.42 13.86
C LYS A 366 2.88 -5.43 12.60
N SER A 367 2.08 -6.47 12.39
CA SER A 367 1.15 -6.60 11.25
C SER A 367 -0.20 -5.91 11.47
N ASN A 368 -0.29 -4.94 12.38
CA ASN A 368 -1.54 -4.21 12.69
C ASN A 368 -2.00 -3.29 11.55
N TRP A 369 -1.14 -3.07 10.55
CA TRP A 369 -1.47 -2.39 9.31
C TRP A 369 -2.31 -3.26 8.35
N TRP A 370 -2.43 -4.56 8.61
CA TRP A 370 -3.24 -5.49 7.83
C TRP A 370 -4.49 -5.89 8.60
N ASN A 371 -5.66 -5.67 8.01
CA ASN A 371 -6.96 -6.00 8.62
C ASN A 371 -7.44 -7.43 8.29
N GLY A 372 -6.76 -8.15 7.39
CA GLY A 372 -7.12 -9.53 7.08
C GLY A 372 -6.60 -10.53 8.12
N GLN A 373 -7.18 -11.73 8.14
CA GLN A 373 -6.75 -12.79 9.05
C GLN A 373 -5.72 -13.70 8.40
N GLY A 374 -4.58 -13.89 9.06
CA GLY A 374 -3.61 -14.92 8.71
C GLY A 374 -4.20 -16.33 8.82
N GLU A 375 -3.60 -17.30 8.12
CA GLU A 375 -4.04 -18.70 8.13
C GLU A 375 -3.10 -19.60 8.95
N ILE A 376 -3.64 -20.58 9.66
CA ILE A 376 -2.84 -21.60 10.35
C ILE A 376 -2.44 -22.70 9.36
N GLY A 377 -1.18 -23.12 9.41
CA GLY A 377 -0.65 -24.14 8.51
C GLY A 377 0.84 -24.04 8.29
N VAL A 378 1.31 -24.82 7.32
CA VAL A 378 2.69 -24.81 6.83
C VAL A 378 2.67 -24.29 5.41
N PHE A 379 3.34 -23.16 5.19
CA PHE A 379 3.38 -22.49 3.90
C PHE A 379 4.82 -22.39 3.44
N ILE A 380 5.08 -22.75 2.18
CA ILE A 380 6.39 -22.72 1.57
C ILE A 380 6.36 -21.83 0.32
N PHE A 381 7.42 -21.07 0.14
CA PHE A 381 7.68 -20.18 -0.98
C PHE A 381 9.05 -20.58 -1.56
N PRO A 382 9.08 -21.62 -2.41
CA PRO A 382 10.32 -22.24 -2.85
C PRO A 382 11.28 -21.27 -3.55
N LEU A 383 10.78 -20.30 -4.34
CA LEU A 383 11.64 -19.41 -5.10
C LEU A 383 12.56 -18.60 -4.18
N ILE A 384 12.00 -17.93 -3.16
CA ILE A 384 12.75 -17.11 -2.19
C ILE A 384 13.29 -17.91 -0.99
N GLY A 385 13.04 -19.23 -0.97
CA GLY A 385 13.49 -20.12 0.10
C GLY A 385 12.85 -19.84 1.44
N LEU A 386 11.61 -19.35 1.48
CA LEU A 386 10.89 -19.06 2.72
C LEU A 386 9.96 -20.21 3.11
N GLY A 387 10.03 -20.63 4.36
CA GLY A 387 9.03 -21.48 5.01
C GLY A 387 8.42 -20.77 6.21
N VAL A 388 7.09 -20.86 6.34
CA VAL A 388 6.33 -20.28 7.46
C VAL A 388 5.47 -21.37 8.09
N PHE A 389 5.72 -21.65 9.37
CA PHE A 389 4.97 -22.59 10.19
C PHE A 389 4.14 -21.80 11.21
N LYS A 390 2.84 -22.09 11.26
CA LYS A 390 1.89 -21.42 12.15
C LYS A 390 0.90 -22.45 12.72
N ASN A 391 0.64 -22.39 14.02
CA ASN A 391 -0.42 -23.16 14.68
C ASN A 391 -1.17 -22.26 15.68
N ASN A 392 -2.10 -22.80 16.47
CA ASN A 392 -2.88 -22.01 17.44
C ASN A 392 -2.06 -21.37 18.59
N GLU A 393 -0.74 -21.56 18.66
CA GLU A 393 0.09 -21.13 19.81
C GLU A 393 1.33 -20.35 19.36
N VAL A 394 1.92 -20.72 18.22
CA VAL A 394 3.22 -20.25 17.77
C VAL A 394 3.27 -19.98 16.26
N MET A 395 4.17 -19.08 15.89
CA MET A 395 4.60 -18.81 14.53
C MET A 395 6.11 -18.91 14.45
N PHE A 396 6.61 -19.54 13.39
CA PHE A 396 8.03 -19.67 13.12
C PHE A 396 8.25 -19.53 11.61
N SER A 397 9.27 -18.78 11.21
CA SER A 397 9.64 -18.62 9.82
C SER A 397 11.12 -18.88 9.63
N VAL A 398 11.47 -19.53 8.53
CA VAL A 398 12.85 -19.79 8.11
C VAL A 398 13.01 -19.30 6.70
N ARG A 399 14.08 -18.53 6.47
CA ARG A 399 14.57 -18.25 5.12
C ARG A 399 15.87 -19.01 4.90
N VAL A 400 15.97 -19.65 3.76
CA VAL A 400 17.19 -20.29 3.27
C VAL A 400 17.68 -19.48 2.09
N GLN A 401 18.98 -19.19 2.05
CA GLN A 401 19.58 -18.48 0.95
C GLN A 401 19.41 -19.29 -0.35
N ARG A 402 18.96 -18.63 -1.41
CA ARG A 402 18.76 -19.23 -2.74
C ARG A 402 19.79 -18.69 -3.72
N PRO A 403 20.23 -19.47 -4.72
CA PRO A 403 21.09 -18.96 -5.78
C PRO A 403 20.45 -17.74 -6.45
N ASN A 404 21.27 -16.74 -6.77
CA ASN A 404 20.88 -15.52 -7.50
C ASN A 404 19.84 -14.60 -6.83
N ILE A 405 19.36 -14.92 -5.63
CA ILE A 405 18.51 -14.02 -4.81
C ILE A 405 19.40 -13.33 -3.79
N ALA A 406 19.33 -12.01 -3.67
CA ALA A 406 20.09 -11.28 -2.67
C ALA A 406 19.64 -11.67 -1.25
N ALA A 407 20.61 -11.82 -0.34
CA ALA A 407 20.33 -12.05 1.07
C ALA A 407 19.57 -10.88 1.71
N CYS A 408 19.92 -9.67 1.27
CA CYS A 408 19.43 -8.39 1.75
C CYS A 408 19.70 -7.31 0.69
N MET A 409 19.08 -6.14 0.85
CA MET A 409 19.52 -4.91 0.21
C MET A 409 20.21 -4.05 1.27
N ILE A 410 21.35 -3.42 0.92
CA ILE A 410 22.07 -2.49 1.79
C ILE A 410 21.83 -1.10 1.23
N ASP A 411 21.36 -0.18 2.07
CA ASP A 411 21.22 1.22 1.69
C ASP A 411 22.59 1.91 1.54
N SER A 412 22.59 3.14 1.02
CA SER A 412 23.80 3.94 0.87
C SER A 412 24.43 4.35 2.20
N GLU A 413 23.71 4.20 3.32
CA GLU A 413 24.17 4.54 4.68
C GLU A 413 24.86 3.34 5.37
N GLY A 414 24.77 2.15 4.79
CA GLY A 414 25.78 1.10 4.92
C GLY A 414 25.75 0.31 6.23
N THR A 415 24.69 0.38 7.03
CA THR A 415 24.60 -0.48 8.22
C THR A 415 24.06 -1.86 7.85
N GLY A 416 24.93 -2.70 7.28
CA GLY A 416 24.68 -4.12 6.99
C GLY A 416 24.46 -5.00 8.24
N ASP A 417 24.15 -4.38 9.37
CA ASP A 417 24.05 -4.96 10.70
C ASP A 417 22.90 -5.98 10.81
N CYS A 418 21.88 -5.85 9.96
CA CYS A 418 20.69 -6.70 9.95
C CYS A 418 20.73 -7.82 8.90
N ILE A 419 21.77 -7.88 8.07
CA ILE A 419 21.87 -8.82 6.93
C ILE A 419 21.83 -10.27 7.39
N LEU A 420 22.61 -10.60 8.42
CA LEU A 420 22.68 -11.96 8.95
C LEU A 420 21.32 -12.42 9.47
N GLY A 421 20.55 -11.50 10.09
CA GLY A 421 19.19 -11.77 10.56
C GLY A 421 18.24 -12.21 9.44
N SER A 422 18.37 -11.60 8.26
CA SER A 422 17.47 -11.85 7.12
C SER A 422 17.54 -13.28 6.57
N ILE A 423 18.65 -13.99 6.81
CA ILE A 423 18.85 -15.38 6.37
C ILE A 423 18.97 -16.35 7.55
N GLN A 424 19.57 -15.94 8.66
CA GLN A 424 19.96 -16.86 9.73
C GLN A 424 19.00 -16.87 10.92
N LEU A 425 18.14 -15.86 11.09
CA LEU A 425 17.25 -15.82 12.25
C LEU A 425 16.33 -17.05 12.29
N ARG A 426 16.28 -17.73 13.44
CA ARG A 426 15.44 -18.92 13.70
C ARG A 426 14.58 -18.69 14.94
N ARG A 427 13.75 -17.64 14.91
CA ARG A 427 12.93 -17.22 16.06
C ARG A 427 11.52 -17.82 16.02
N ILE A 428 11.06 -18.33 17.17
CA ILE A 428 9.67 -18.73 17.40
C ILE A 428 8.93 -17.61 18.13
N TYR A 429 7.85 -17.13 17.53
CA TYR A 429 6.89 -16.19 18.11
C TYR A 429 5.77 -16.96 18.80
N GLN A 430 5.31 -16.48 19.94
CA GLN A 430 4.24 -17.09 20.74
C GLN A 430 3.10 -16.09 20.93
N ILE A 431 1.88 -16.59 20.99
CA ILE A 431 0.70 -15.78 21.31
C ILE A 431 0.85 -15.15 22.70
N ASN A 432 0.28 -13.95 22.87
CA ASN A 432 0.31 -13.17 24.11
C ASN A 432 1.73 -12.80 24.60
N ARG A 433 2.74 -12.89 23.73
CA ARG A 433 4.09 -12.45 24.02
C ARG A 433 4.46 -11.22 23.20
N THR A 434 5.09 -10.26 23.87
CA THR A 434 5.65 -9.06 23.23
C THR A 434 7.12 -9.27 22.92
N TYR A 435 7.52 -8.84 21.75
CA TYR A 435 8.88 -8.85 21.24
C TYR A 435 9.32 -7.43 20.89
N PRO A 436 10.65 -7.16 20.89
CA PRO A 436 11.19 -5.90 20.39
C PRO A 436 10.69 -5.61 18.98
N THR A 437 10.41 -4.35 18.69
CA THR A 437 9.98 -3.89 17.36
C THR A 437 11.14 -3.76 16.37
N GLU A 438 12.36 -3.70 16.89
CA GLU A 438 13.60 -3.58 16.13
C GLU A 438 14.64 -4.51 16.75
N LEU A 439 15.44 -5.17 15.91
CA LEU A 439 16.59 -5.96 16.34
C LEU A 439 17.87 -5.39 15.73
N LYS A 440 18.52 -4.49 16.46
CA LYS A 440 19.87 -4.01 16.10
C LYS A 440 20.92 -5.08 16.36
N TRP A 441 22.11 -4.94 15.79
CA TRP A 441 23.18 -5.95 15.88
C TRP A 441 23.47 -6.46 17.31
N ASN A 442 23.48 -5.57 18.30
CA ASN A 442 23.71 -5.91 19.71
C ASN A 442 22.67 -6.86 20.32
N GLN A 443 21.46 -6.89 19.76
CA GLN A 443 20.37 -7.79 20.11
C GLN A 443 20.32 -8.96 19.15
N LEU A 444 20.40 -8.69 17.84
CA LEU A 444 20.32 -9.68 16.77
C LEU A 444 21.40 -10.75 16.90
N SER A 445 22.64 -10.37 17.22
CA SER A 445 23.75 -11.32 17.45
C SER A 445 23.51 -12.34 18.57
N LYS A 446 22.51 -12.11 19.43
CA LYS A 446 22.11 -12.99 20.53
C LYS A 446 20.84 -13.78 20.22
N GLU A 447 20.22 -13.55 19.07
CA GLU A 447 19.00 -14.22 18.69
C GLU A 447 19.27 -15.65 18.18
N PRO A 448 18.32 -16.59 18.36
CA PRO A 448 18.50 -17.96 17.91
C PRO A 448 18.77 -18.05 16.41
N GLY A 449 19.76 -18.89 16.04
CA GLY A 449 20.14 -19.15 14.65
C GLY A 449 21.19 -18.20 14.09
N ILE A 450 21.47 -17.07 14.74
CA ILE A 450 22.53 -16.16 14.31
C ILE A 450 23.89 -16.72 14.68
N ILE A 451 24.75 -16.88 13.67
CA ILE A 451 26.15 -17.29 13.85
C ILE A 451 27.00 -16.06 13.62
N SER A 452 27.46 -15.43 14.70
CA SER A 452 28.43 -14.33 14.65
C SER A 452 29.83 -14.89 14.90
N VAL A 453 30.74 -14.68 13.95
CA VAL A 453 32.17 -14.83 14.21
C VAL A 453 32.63 -13.50 14.77
N ILE A 454 32.61 -13.37 16.10
CA ILE A 454 33.32 -12.27 16.74
C ILE A 454 34.79 -12.63 16.58
N TYR A 455 35.50 -11.95 15.67
CA TYR A 455 36.95 -11.90 15.72
C TYR A 455 37.34 -11.11 16.98
N GLU A 456 37.11 -11.69 18.16
CA GLU A 456 38.02 -11.44 19.26
C GLU A 456 39.39 -11.84 18.74
N GLU A 457 40.43 -11.07 19.03
CA GLU A 457 41.80 -11.39 18.69
C GLU A 457 42.12 -12.84 19.11
N SER A 458 41.87 -13.77 18.20
CA SER A 458 42.19 -15.17 18.34
C SER A 458 43.49 -15.32 17.56
N PRO A 459 44.66 -15.20 18.20
CA PRO A 459 45.84 -15.77 17.59
C PRO A 459 45.54 -17.25 17.47
N ILE A 460 45.67 -17.80 16.27
CA ILE A 460 45.30 -19.16 15.86
C ILE A 460 43.89 -19.24 15.24
N TYR A 461 43.75 -18.78 13.99
CA TYR A 461 43.23 -19.61 12.89
C TYR A 461 43.47 -18.90 11.54
N ILE A 462 44.73 -18.52 11.29
CA ILE A 462 45.25 -18.38 9.93
C ILE A 462 46.51 -19.24 9.87
N LYS A 463 46.31 -20.56 9.78
CA LYS A 463 47.30 -21.50 9.23
C LYS A 463 46.62 -22.84 9.01
N ASN A 464 45.97 -22.95 7.86
CA ASN A 464 46.18 -24.02 6.88
C ASN A 464 45.02 -23.95 5.88
N GLN A 465 45.18 -23.10 4.88
CA GLN A 465 44.41 -23.12 3.63
C GLN A 465 44.89 -24.26 2.71
N SER A 466 45.09 -25.44 3.26
CA SER A 466 45.39 -26.66 2.51
C SER A 466 44.62 -27.79 3.17
N GLU A 467 43.72 -28.41 2.40
CA GLU A 467 42.81 -29.50 2.77
C GLU A 467 41.43 -29.07 3.29
N PHE A 468 40.70 -28.28 2.49
CA PHE A 468 39.28 -28.61 2.32
C PHE A 468 39.25 -29.82 1.37
N GLN A 469 39.22 -31.04 1.93
CA GLN A 469 38.70 -32.17 1.16
C GLN A 469 37.18 -31.97 1.08
N GLU A 470 36.66 -31.85 -0.14
CA GLU A 470 35.24 -32.01 -0.42
C GLU A 470 34.81 -33.41 0.03
N ASN A 471 34.36 -33.54 1.28
CA ASN A 471 33.60 -34.70 1.68
C ASN A 471 32.21 -34.55 1.07
N THR A 472 32.06 -35.10 -0.12
CA THR A 472 30.77 -35.43 -0.72
C THR A 472 30.05 -36.41 0.22
N TYR A 473 29.09 -35.90 0.98
CA TYR A 473 28.20 -36.75 1.77
C TYR A 473 27.28 -37.52 0.81
N SER A 474 27.62 -38.76 0.49
CA SER A 474 26.69 -39.69 -0.13
C SER A 474 25.72 -40.21 0.95
N CYS A 475 24.43 -40.05 0.74
CA CYS A 475 23.37 -40.57 1.62
C CYS A 475 23.22 -42.10 1.43
N SER A 476 24.23 -42.88 1.78
CA SER A 476 24.20 -44.35 1.63
C SER A 476 24.04 -45.14 2.94
N ASN A 477 23.89 -44.47 4.09
CA ASN A 477 23.77 -45.16 5.39
C ASN A 477 22.44 -44.90 6.15
N VAL A 478 21.38 -44.49 5.47
CA VAL A 478 20.02 -44.51 6.04
C VAL A 478 19.34 -45.82 5.62
N ASP A 479 19.87 -46.93 6.13
CA ASP A 479 19.20 -48.23 6.18
C ASP A 479 20.09 -49.17 7.02
N GLN A 480 20.14 -48.94 8.34
CA GLN A 480 20.46 -49.95 9.36
C GLN A 480 20.44 -49.30 10.76
N ASN A 481 19.23 -49.24 11.35
CA ASN A 481 18.91 -49.69 12.71
C ASN A 481 17.48 -49.34 13.08
#